data_AF-A0A2P7Z4K9-F1
#
_entry.id   AF-A0A2P7Z4K9-F1
#
_cell.length_a   1.000
_cell.length_b   1.000
_cell.length_c   1.000
_cell.angle_alpha   90.00
_cell.angle_beta   90.00
_cell.angle_gamma   90.00
#
_symmetry.space_group_name_H-M   'P 1'
#
loop_
_entity.id
_entity.type
_entity.pdbx_description
1 polymer ?
#
loop_
_entity_poly.entity_id
_entity_poly.type
_entity_poly.pdbx_seq_one_letter_code
_entity_poly.pdbx_strand_id
1 'polypeptide(L)'
;MVAQGDTDVDAVTGEEIQGVAIPPRAPEQAMKQKPVNAFAELMSQKPKPAPADPAKKPWEGKNFFGGRDGLNAYCVDPEAFGADRIISYNDKFVMIWDMFPKADIHTLVLPRDQDKNVLHPFDAFENPELLAETKTEVEKAKQLVATELRRRYGRLSATEQARNKAMEADELPDQLPPGRDWLKSVKAGIHAHPSMTHLHVHVMSTDNVNDCLKHGKHYESFNTDFLVPLEAFPLAKDDPRRHPKTNGIIDQDLMCWRCGKNFGRKFAKLKAHLDDEFEAWKQE
;
A
#
# COMPACT_ATOMS: atom_id res chain seq x y z
N MET A 1 -16.04 -23.60 -17.19
CA MET A 1 -16.13 -22.32 -17.94
C MET A 1 -15.29 -21.32 -17.18
N VAL A 2 -14.13 -20.94 -17.74
CA VAL A 2 -13.19 -20.03 -17.10
C VAL A 2 -13.82 -18.65 -17.13
N ALA A 3 -14.03 -18.04 -15.97
CA ALA A 3 -14.51 -16.68 -15.85
C ALA A 3 -13.52 -15.75 -16.55
N GLN A 4 -13.94 -15.13 -17.65
CA GLN A 4 -13.23 -14.00 -18.23
C GLN A 4 -13.27 -12.89 -17.17
N GLY A 5 -12.10 -12.56 -16.62
CA GLY A 5 -11.97 -11.54 -15.58
C GLY A 5 -12.49 -10.19 -16.08
N ASP A 6 -13.30 -9.53 -15.27
CA ASP A 6 -13.86 -8.21 -15.54
C ASP A 6 -12.76 -7.15 -15.34
N THR A 7 -11.80 -7.08 -16.27
CA THR A 7 -10.60 -6.21 -16.21
C THR A 7 -10.91 -4.71 -16.35
N ASP A 8 -12.18 -4.34 -16.51
CA ASP A 8 -12.59 -2.97 -16.84
C ASP A 8 -12.66 -2.05 -15.60
N VAL A 9 -12.80 -2.64 -14.41
CA VAL A 9 -12.87 -1.94 -13.11
C VAL A 9 -11.53 -1.83 -12.40
N ASP A 10 -10.50 -2.51 -12.91
CA ASP A 10 -9.18 -2.50 -12.29
C ASP A 10 -8.57 -1.09 -12.43
N ALA A 11 -8.40 -0.43 -11.28
CA ALA A 11 -7.70 0.85 -11.23
C ALA A 11 -6.22 0.70 -11.60
N VAL A 12 -5.64 -0.49 -11.41
CA VAL A 12 -4.23 -0.79 -11.66
C VAL A 12 -4.08 -1.50 -13.00
N THR A 13 -3.17 -1.01 -13.84
CA THR A 13 -2.88 -1.62 -15.14
C THR A 13 -1.99 -2.86 -15.00
N GLY A 14 -1.99 -3.75 -16.00
CA GLY A 14 -1.18 -4.98 -15.97
C GLY A 14 0.33 -4.76 -15.81
N GLU A 15 0.86 -3.56 -16.09
CA GLU A 15 2.27 -3.19 -15.88
C GLU A 15 2.65 -3.10 -14.40
N GLU A 16 1.69 -2.82 -13.53
CA GLU A 16 1.86 -2.65 -12.08
C GLU A 16 1.54 -3.93 -11.31
N ILE A 17 1.00 -4.95 -11.99
CA ILE A 17 0.76 -6.30 -11.44
C ILE A 17 2.04 -7.12 -11.65
N GLN A 18 3.04 -6.85 -10.81
CA GLN A 18 4.34 -7.51 -10.88
C GLN A 18 4.49 -8.57 -9.78
N GLY A 19 5.09 -9.70 -10.15
CA GLY A 19 5.45 -10.72 -9.18
C GLY A 19 6.62 -10.29 -8.31
N VAL A 20 6.66 -10.79 -7.08
CA VAL A 20 7.72 -10.48 -6.11
C VAL A 20 8.47 -11.76 -5.77
N ALA A 21 9.79 -11.71 -5.89
CA ALA A 21 10.69 -12.75 -5.41
C ALA A 21 11.08 -12.46 -3.95
N ILE A 22 11.08 -13.50 -3.12
CA ILE A 22 11.70 -13.44 -1.79
C ILE A 22 13.21 -13.53 -2.02
N PRO A 23 13.99 -12.49 -1.68
CA PRO A 23 15.43 -12.51 -1.86
C PRO A 23 16.08 -13.57 -0.95
N PRO A 24 17.21 -14.15 -1.36
CA PRO A 24 17.96 -15.06 -0.51
C PRO A 24 18.47 -14.29 0.72
N ARG A 25 18.24 -14.83 1.92
CA ARG A 25 18.77 -14.24 3.15
C ARG A 25 20.30 -14.16 3.06
N ALA A 26 20.86 -13.01 3.39
CA ALA A 26 22.31 -12.88 3.53
C ALA A 26 22.79 -13.95 4.54
N PRO A 27 23.85 -14.71 4.25
CA PRO A 27 24.28 -15.76 5.15
C PRO A 27 24.73 -15.15 6.49
N GLU A 28 24.04 -15.49 7.56
CA GLU A 28 24.68 -15.58 8.89
C GLU A 28 25.91 -16.47 8.73
N GLN A 29 27.05 -16.05 9.26
CA GLN A 29 28.34 -16.75 9.11
C GLN A 29 28.22 -18.23 9.50
N ALA A 30 27.96 -19.10 8.52
CA ALA A 30 27.89 -20.54 8.71
C ALA A 30 29.07 -21.21 8.02
N MET A 31 29.76 -22.01 8.83
CA MET A 31 30.96 -22.79 8.55
C MET A 31 30.98 -23.49 7.18
N LYS A 32 32.16 -23.41 6.55
CA LYS A 32 32.70 -24.24 5.44
C LYS A 32 31.82 -25.42 5.01
N GLN A 33 31.22 -25.33 3.82
CA GLN A 33 30.72 -26.51 3.10
C GLN A 33 31.66 -26.84 1.92
N LYS A 34 31.94 -28.15 1.78
CA LYS A 34 32.79 -28.75 0.75
C LYS A 34 32.19 -28.60 -0.65
N PRO A 35 33.01 -28.50 -1.71
CA PRO A 35 32.51 -28.33 -3.07
C PRO A 35 31.83 -29.61 -3.58
N VAL A 36 30.63 -29.46 -4.13
CA VAL A 36 29.92 -30.51 -4.86
C VAL A 36 30.30 -30.38 -6.34
N ASN A 37 30.76 -31.48 -6.94
CA ASN A 37 31.27 -31.49 -8.31
C ASN A 37 30.13 -31.43 -9.34
N ALA A 38 30.17 -30.41 -10.21
CA ALA A 38 29.19 -30.04 -11.23
C ALA A 38 28.85 -31.13 -12.28
N PHE A 39 29.56 -32.25 -12.29
CA PHE A 39 29.29 -33.35 -13.22
C PHE A 39 28.20 -34.33 -12.75
N ALA A 40 27.94 -34.40 -11.43
CA ALA A 40 26.94 -35.32 -10.89
C ALA A 40 25.50 -34.83 -11.13
N GLU A 41 25.31 -33.51 -11.22
CA GLU A 41 24.00 -32.88 -11.35
C GLU A 41 23.43 -32.97 -12.78
N LEU A 42 24.31 -33.06 -13.78
CA LEU A 42 23.96 -33.10 -15.21
C LEU A 42 23.34 -34.45 -15.66
N MET A 43 23.47 -35.51 -14.85
CA MET A 43 23.07 -36.88 -15.20
C MET A 43 21.87 -37.43 -14.39
N SER A 44 21.22 -36.62 -13.56
CA SER A 44 20.05 -37.05 -12.79
C SER A 44 18.75 -36.76 -13.54
N GLN A 45 17.96 -37.81 -13.82
CA GLN A 45 16.64 -37.67 -14.42
C GLN A 45 15.68 -37.00 -13.43
N LYS A 46 14.86 -36.05 -13.90
CA LYS A 46 13.86 -35.36 -13.07
C LYS A 46 12.90 -36.37 -12.42
N PRO A 47 12.77 -36.40 -11.08
CA PRO A 47 11.77 -37.22 -10.41
C PRO A 47 10.36 -36.79 -10.82
N LYS A 48 9.45 -37.75 -10.97
CA LYS A 48 8.01 -37.47 -11.12
C LYS A 48 7.50 -36.74 -9.86
N PRO A 49 6.58 -35.77 -9.99
CA PRO A 49 6.05 -35.05 -8.83
C PRO A 49 5.32 -36.01 -7.89
N ALA A 50 5.74 -36.02 -6.64
CA ALA A 50 5.05 -36.72 -5.57
C ALA A 50 3.68 -36.06 -5.29
N PRO A 51 2.68 -36.80 -4.80
CA PRO A 51 1.41 -36.22 -4.35
C PRO A 51 1.67 -35.16 -3.28
N ALA A 52 0.94 -34.04 -3.35
CA ALA A 52 1.06 -32.98 -2.36
C ALA A 52 0.70 -33.51 -0.95
N ASP A 53 1.59 -33.30 0.01
CA ASP A 53 1.35 -33.60 1.42
C ASP A 53 0.33 -32.60 1.98
N PRO A 54 -0.84 -33.04 2.50
CA PRO A 54 -1.86 -32.13 3.02
C PRO A 54 -1.40 -31.32 4.25
N ALA A 55 -0.29 -31.68 4.90
CA ALA A 55 0.31 -30.92 5.99
C ALA A 55 1.20 -29.76 5.53
N LYS A 56 1.64 -29.74 4.25
CA LYS A 56 2.47 -28.66 3.71
C LYS A 56 1.60 -27.54 3.20
N LYS A 57 1.81 -26.35 3.75
CA LYS A 57 1.07 -25.16 3.32
C LYS A 57 1.50 -24.77 1.89
N PRO A 58 0.58 -24.38 0.99
CA PRO A 58 0.90 -24.09 -0.41
C PRO A 58 1.93 -22.97 -0.66
N TRP A 59 2.28 -22.19 0.35
CA TRP A 59 3.26 -21.11 0.32
C TRP A 59 4.62 -21.50 0.93
N GLU A 60 4.72 -22.64 1.62
CA GLU A 60 5.98 -23.10 2.23
C GLU A 60 7.02 -23.43 1.16
N GLY A 61 8.17 -22.74 1.22
CA GLY A 61 9.27 -22.90 0.27
C GLY A 61 9.07 -22.20 -1.09
N LYS A 62 8.01 -21.38 -1.25
CA LYS A 62 7.88 -20.54 -2.44
C LYS A 62 8.76 -19.30 -2.32
N ASN A 63 9.66 -19.13 -3.27
CA ASN A 63 10.55 -17.97 -3.35
C ASN A 63 10.05 -16.91 -4.34
N PHE A 64 8.90 -17.11 -4.97
CA PHE A 64 8.33 -16.19 -5.93
C PHE A 64 6.81 -16.27 -5.93
N PHE A 65 6.17 -15.10 -5.92
CA PHE A 65 4.73 -14.94 -6.05
C PHE A 65 4.45 -14.09 -7.28
N GLY A 66 3.79 -14.68 -8.28
CA GLY A 66 3.57 -14.05 -9.58
C GLY A 66 2.31 -13.20 -9.65
N GLY A 67 2.34 -12.15 -10.47
CA GLY A 67 1.16 -11.36 -10.82
C GLY A 67 0.47 -10.75 -9.60
N ARG A 68 -0.84 -11.00 -9.45
CA ARG A 68 -1.68 -10.42 -8.37
C ARG A 68 -1.32 -10.91 -6.97
N ASP A 69 -0.50 -11.97 -6.86
CA ASP A 69 -0.10 -12.55 -5.59
C ASP A 69 1.21 -11.97 -5.04
N GLY A 70 1.84 -11.02 -5.74
CA GLY A 70 3.16 -10.48 -5.37
C GLY A 70 3.25 -9.98 -3.93
N LEU A 71 2.17 -9.39 -3.40
CA LEU A 71 2.12 -8.90 -2.02
C LEU A 71 2.30 -10.01 -0.97
N ASN A 72 1.99 -11.27 -1.29
CA ASN A 72 2.13 -12.36 -0.33
C ASN A 72 3.59 -12.61 0.08
N ALA A 73 4.54 -12.25 -0.78
CA ALA A 73 5.96 -12.39 -0.46
C ALA A 73 6.31 -11.65 0.85
N TYR A 74 5.74 -10.46 1.04
CA TYR A 74 5.94 -9.65 2.25
C TYR A 74 5.19 -10.20 3.46
N CYS A 75 4.05 -10.85 3.27
CA CYS A 75 3.28 -11.47 4.35
C CYS A 75 3.98 -12.72 4.90
N VAL A 76 4.58 -13.51 4.00
CA VAL A 76 5.24 -14.78 4.34
C VAL A 76 6.59 -14.56 5.00
N ASP A 77 7.49 -13.80 4.38
CA ASP A 77 8.86 -13.60 4.88
C ASP A 77 9.29 -12.13 4.83
N PRO A 78 8.72 -11.25 5.69
CA PRO A 78 9.09 -9.84 5.71
C PRO A 78 10.58 -9.62 6.05
N GLU A 79 11.20 -10.51 6.82
CA GLU A 79 12.62 -10.46 7.21
C GLU A 79 13.59 -10.56 6.04
N ALA A 80 13.18 -11.19 4.93
CA ALA A 80 14.02 -11.30 3.76
C ALA A 80 14.26 -9.94 3.08
N PHE A 81 13.38 -8.97 3.29
CA PHE A 81 13.40 -7.69 2.60
C PHE A 81 14.08 -6.59 3.43
N GLY A 82 14.68 -5.62 2.74
CA GLY A 82 15.34 -4.47 3.37
C GLY A 82 14.37 -3.38 3.83
N ALA A 83 14.91 -2.39 4.55
CA ALA A 83 14.17 -1.21 5.02
C ALA A 83 13.68 -0.28 3.89
N ASP A 84 14.19 -0.48 2.67
CA ASP A 84 13.68 0.17 1.46
C ASP A 84 12.28 -0.33 1.07
N ARG A 85 11.88 -1.52 1.56
CA ARG A 85 10.57 -2.11 1.31
C ARG A 85 9.75 -2.27 2.57
N ILE A 86 10.35 -2.75 3.66
CA ILE A 86 9.66 -3.05 4.92
C ILE A 86 9.80 -1.88 5.87
N ILE A 87 8.67 -1.38 6.36
CA ILE A 87 8.61 -0.33 7.38
C ILE A 87 8.63 -0.98 8.77
N SER A 88 7.76 -1.96 8.98
CA SER A 88 7.66 -2.73 10.21
C SER A 88 6.85 -4.00 9.98
N TYR A 89 6.99 -4.98 10.87
CA TYR A 89 6.14 -6.17 10.88
C TYR A 89 6.05 -6.74 12.29
N ASN A 90 4.99 -7.50 12.53
CA ASN A 90 4.77 -8.34 13.70
C ASN A 90 4.09 -9.64 13.26
N ASP A 91 3.71 -10.52 14.18
CA ASP A 91 3.11 -11.82 13.86
C ASP A 91 1.81 -11.72 13.02
N LYS A 92 1.10 -10.59 13.12
CA LYS A 92 -0.22 -10.40 12.50
C LYS A 92 -0.20 -9.50 11.27
N PHE A 93 0.69 -8.51 11.22
CA PHE A 93 0.71 -7.50 10.16
C PHE A 93 2.11 -7.20 9.65
N VAL A 94 2.18 -6.76 8.41
CA VAL A 94 3.36 -6.14 7.80
C VAL A 94 2.96 -4.79 7.21
N MET A 95 3.81 -3.79 7.42
CA MET A 95 3.70 -2.46 6.83
C MET A 95 4.85 -2.27 5.84
N ILE A 96 4.53 -1.89 4.61
CA ILE A 96 5.51 -1.74 3.53
C ILE A 96 5.38 -0.40 2.83
N TRP A 97 6.47 0.03 2.19
CA TRP A 97 6.42 1.05 1.15
C TRP A 97 5.79 0.46 -0.11
N ASP A 98 4.84 1.18 -0.73
CA ASP A 98 4.27 0.77 -2.02
C ASP A 98 5.37 0.80 -3.11
N MET A 99 5.34 -0.16 -4.03
CA MET A 99 6.30 -0.23 -5.15
C MET A 99 5.95 0.75 -6.27
N PHE A 100 4.68 1.10 -6.40
CA PHE A 100 4.13 2.00 -7.41
C PHE A 100 3.32 3.12 -6.73
N PRO A 101 3.97 3.95 -5.89
CA PRO A 101 3.31 4.93 -5.05
C PRO A 101 2.50 5.94 -5.86
N LYS A 102 1.28 6.22 -5.42
CA LYS A 102 0.33 7.12 -6.10
C LYS A 102 0.26 8.53 -5.49
N ALA A 103 1.19 8.82 -4.58
CA ALA A 103 1.44 10.10 -3.89
C ALA A 103 2.91 10.12 -3.43
N ASP A 104 3.37 11.24 -2.85
CA ASP A 104 4.75 11.39 -2.36
C ASP A 104 5.13 10.33 -1.31
N ILE A 105 4.15 9.97 -0.46
CA ILE A 105 4.29 8.92 0.55
C ILE A 105 3.11 7.98 0.40
N HIS A 106 3.39 6.71 0.14
CA HIS A 106 2.38 5.67 0.01
C HIS A 106 2.86 4.39 0.68
N THR A 107 2.11 3.95 1.69
CA THR A 107 2.36 2.71 2.41
C THR A 107 1.17 1.78 2.31
N LEU A 108 1.43 0.49 2.51
CA LEU A 108 0.42 -0.55 2.57
C LEU A 108 0.51 -1.26 3.91
N VAL A 109 -0.64 -1.51 4.53
CA VAL A 109 -0.78 -2.36 5.72
C VAL A 109 -1.44 -3.67 5.30
N LEU A 110 -0.77 -4.80 5.54
CA LEU A 110 -1.22 -6.12 5.11
C LEU A 110 -1.34 -7.08 6.30
N PRO A 111 -2.49 -7.74 6.50
CA PRO A 111 -2.58 -8.88 7.41
C PRO A 111 -1.78 -10.07 6.87
N ARG A 112 -1.08 -10.76 7.77
CA ARG A 112 -0.23 -11.91 7.46
C ARG A 112 -0.98 -13.25 7.49
N ASP A 113 -2.14 -13.28 8.14
CA ASP A 113 -3.01 -14.44 8.23
C ASP A 113 -3.48 -14.87 6.82
N GLN A 114 -2.98 -16.02 6.37
CA GLN A 114 -3.14 -16.51 5.00
C GLN A 114 -4.59 -16.91 4.67
N ASP A 115 -5.40 -17.21 5.68
CA ASP A 115 -6.80 -17.57 5.47
C ASP A 115 -7.69 -16.33 5.34
N LYS A 116 -7.26 -15.21 5.94
CA LYS A 116 -8.00 -13.95 5.93
C LYS A 116 -7.53 -12.99 4.85
N ASN A 117 -6.24 -13.00 4.52
CA ASN A 117 -5.66 -12.03 3.60
C ASN A 117 -6.01 -12.33 2.13
N VAL A 118 -6.53 -13.49 1.77
CA VAL A 118 -7.02 -13.78 0.42
C VAL A 118 -8.51 -13.46 0.21
N LEU A 119 -9.21 -13.05 1.28
CA LEU A 119 -10.62 -12.70 1.22
C LEU A 119 -10.80 -11.32 0.58
N HIS A 120 -11.95 -11.14 -0.08
CA HIS A 120 -12.35 -9.81 -0.50
C HIS A 120 -12.45 -8.89 0.73
N PRO A 121 -12.01 -7.61 0.68
CA PRO A 121 -12.04 -6.69 1.82
C PRO A 121 -13.37 -6.64 2.55
N PHE A 122 -14.45 -6.66 1.77
CA PHE A 122 -15.80 -6.54 2.29
C PHE A 122 -16.25 -7.77 3.07
N ASP A 123 -15.65 -8.94 2.81
CA ASP A 123 -15.92 -10.18 3.54
C ASP A 123 -14.94 -10.32 4.71
N ALA A 124 -13.66 -9.96 4.50
CA ALA A 124 -12.62 -9.98 5.53
C ALA A 124 -13.01 -9.12 6.75
N PHE A 125 -13.52 -7.91 6.49
CA PHE A 125 -13.89 -6.95 7.53
C PHE A 125 -15.29 -7.14 8.13
N GLU A 126 -16.03 -8.20 7.74
CA GLU A 126 -17.15 -8.68 8.55
C GLU A 126 -16.66 -9.31 9.87
N ASN A 127 -15.38 -9.71 9.94
CA ASN A 127 -14.74 -10.12 11.18
C ASN A 127 -14.36 -8.87 12.02
N PRO A 128 -15.01 -8.63 13.17
CA PRO A 128 -14.77 -7.42 13.97
C PRO A 128 -13.39 -7.38 14.63
N GLU A 129 -12.81 -8.53 14.94
CA GLU A 129 -11.46 -8.62 15.53
C GLU A 129 -10.41 -8.20 14.50
N LEU A 130 -10.47 -8.78 13.30
CA LEU A 130 -9.57 -8.40 12.21
C LEU A 130 -9.69 -6.91 11.88
N LEU A 131 -10.91 -6.37 11.81
CA LEU A 131 -11.15 -4.96 11.53
C LEU A 131 -10.57 -4.05 12.61
N ALA A 132 -10.76 -4.37 13.89
CA ALA A 132 -10.24 -3.58 15.01
C ALA A 132 -8.69 -3.57 15.04
N GLU A 133 -8.08 -4.72 14.80
CA GLU A 133 -6.62 -4.84 14.73
C GLU A 133 -6.06 -4.10 13.51
N THR A 134 -6.71 -4.22 12.36
CA THR A 134 -6.30 -3.50 11.15
C THR A 134 -6.41 -1.99 11.35
N LYS A 135 -7.49 -1.50 11.98
CA LYS A 135 -7.63 -0.07 12.34
C LYS A 135 -6.47 0.41 13.20
N THR A 136 -6.06 -0.38 14.19
CA THR A 136 -4.93 -0.04 15.06
C THR A 136 -3.62 0.09 14.28
N GLU A 137 -3.33 -0.83 13.36
CA GLU A 137 -2.13 -0.76 12.52
C GLU A 137 -2.19 0.39 11.49
N VAL A 138 -3.38 0.69 10.96
CA VAL A 138 -3.60 1.82 10.06
C VAL A 138 -3.39 3.16 10.77
N GLU A 139 -3.79 3.30 12.03
CA GLU A 139 -3.49 4.51 12.81
C GLU A 139 -1.98 4.71 13.00
N LYS A 140 -1.22 3.63 13.26
CA LYS A 140 0.25 3.71 13.31
C LYS A 140 0.83 4.14 11.97
N ALA A 141 0.32 3.59 10.86
CA ALA A 141 0.73 3.98 9.52
C ALA A 141 0.41 5.46 9.23
N LYS A 142 -0.76 5.96 9.65
CA LYS A 142 -1.12 7.37 9.49
C LYS A 142 -0.14 8.29 10.21
N GLN A 143 0.24 7.94 11.45
CA GLN A 143 1.26 8.67 12.21
C GLN A 143 2.62 8.65 11.53
N LEU A 144 3.02 7.50 10.96
CA LEU A 144 4.27 7.38 10.21
C LEU A 144 4.26 8.27 8.96
N VAL A 145 3.20 8.25 8.15
CA VAL A 145 3.07 9.11 6.97
C VAL A 145 3.09 10.58 7.37
N ALA A 146 2.34 10.98 8.41
CA ALA A 146 2.33 12.36 8.91
C ALA A 146 3.72 12.80 9.41
N THR A 147 4.44 11.93 10.11
CA THR A 147 5.81 12.18 10.57
C THR A 147 6.77 12.35 9.40
N GLU A 148 6.63 11.53 8.37
CA GLU A 148 7.46 11.59 7.16
C GLU A 148 7.16 12.84 6.33
N LEU A 149 5.89 13.28 6.22
CA LEU A 149 5.52 14.57 5.62
C LEU A 149 6.17 15.73 6.38
N ARG A 150 6.08 15.73 7.71
CA ARG A 150 6.75 16.73 8.55
C ARG A 150 8.26 16.71 8.37
N ARG A 151 8.88 15.52 8.28
CA ARG A 151 10.32 15.36 8.08
C ARG A 151 10.76 15.96 6.73
N ARG A 152 10.00 15.74 5.67
CA ARG A 152 10.31 16.24 4.31
C ARG A 152 10.01 17.73 4.14
N TYR A 153 8.87 18.19 4.64
CA TYR A 153 8.31 19.51 4.28
C TYR A 153 8.14 20.47 5.45
N GLY A 154 8.34 20.01 6.70
CA GLY A 154 8.17 20.84 7.88
C GLY A 154 9.06 22.08 7.92
N ARG A 155 10.22 22.06 7.24
CA ARG A 155 11.09 23.25 7.12
C ARG A 155 10.54 24.31 6.17
N LEU A 156 9.71 23.92 5.21
CA LEU A 156 9.12 24.82 4.21
C LEU A 156 7.79 25.41 4.69
N SER A 157 7.08 24.66 5.53
CA SER A 157 5.76 25.02 6.03
C SER A 157 5.79 26.29 6.90
N ALA A 158 5.03 27.31 6.49
CA ALA A 158 4.86 28.55 7.25
C ALA A 158 4.23 28.30 8.63
N THR A 159 3.22 27.43 8.69
CA THR A 159 2.55 27.04 9.94
C THR A 159 3.45 26.24 10.90
N GLU A 160 4.51 25.59 10.42
CA GLU A 160 5.46 24.86 11.26
C GLU A 160 6.61 25.76 11.77
N GLN A 161 6.80 26.96 11.21
CA GLN A 161 7.96 27.81 11.51
C GLN A 161 8.09 28.18 12.99
N ALA A 162 6.98 28.50 13.67
CA ALA A 162 7.01 28.84 15.09
C ALA A 162 7.51 27.67 15.94
N ARG A 163 7.07 26.45 15.61
CA ARG A 163 7.48 25.21 16.26
C ARG A 163 8.94 24.86 15.96
N ASN A 164 9.38 25.01 14.71
CA ASN A 164 10.78 24.75 14.35
C ASN A 164 11.72 25.71 15.07
N LYS A 165 11.40 27.01 15.10
CA LYS A 165 12.20 28.01 15.84
C LYS A 165 12.30 27.69 17.32
N ALA A 166 11.21 27.22 17.94
CA ALA A 166 11.22 26.80 19.35
C ALA A 166 12.06 25.53 19.60
N MET A 167 12.12 24.61 18.62
CA MET A 167 12.95 23.40 18.69
C MET A 167 14.45 23.69 18.48
N GLU A 168 14.77 24.75 17.74
CA GLU A 168 16.15 25.16 17.41
C GLU A 168 16.72 26.21 18.38
N ALA A 169 15.90 26.70 19.33
CA ALA A 169 16.33 27.68 20.33
C ALA A 169 17.33 27.07 21.33
N ASP A 170 18.29 27.88 21.79
CA ASP A 170 19.27 27.47 22.81
C ASP A 170 18.59 27.03 24.12
N GLU A 171 17.48 27.68 24.46
CA GLU A 171 16.62 27.32 25.57
C GLU A 171 15.31 26.72 25.03
N LEU A 172 15.12 25.41 25.21
CA LEU A 172 13.87 24.74 24.85
C LEU A 172 12.75 25.21 25.80
N PRO A 173 11.63 25.73 25.29
CA PRO A 173 10.50 26.07 26.13
C PRO A 173 9.85 24.80 26.71
N ASP A 174 9.29 24.92 27.92
CA ASP A 174 8.55 23.84 28.59
C ASP A 174 7.39 23.30 27.73
N GLN A 175 6.81 24.15 26.90
CA GLN A 175 5.78 23.78 25.94
C GLN A 175 6.11 24.35 24.55
N LEU A 176 6.22 23.47 23.57
CA LEU A 176 6.38 23.86 22.17
C LEU A 176 5.08 24.46 21.61
N PRO A 177 5.15 25.50 20.78
CA PRO A 177 3.98 26.02 20.10
C PRO A 177 3.39 24.94 19.17
N PRO A 178 2.08 25.02 18.87
CA PRO A 178 1.44 24.09 17.96
C PRO A 178 2.10 24.19 16.58
N GLY A 179 2.33 23.03 15.97
CA GLY A 179 2.74 22.92 14.58
C GLY A 179 1.54 22.70 13.65
N ARG A 180 1.84 22.51 12.38
CA ARG A 180 0.88 22.04 11.38
C ARG A 180 0.36 20.65 11.76
N ASP A 181 -0.93 20.45 11.55
CA ASP A 181 -1.56 19.14 11.71
C ASP A 181 -1.34 18.30 10.44
N TRP A 182 -0.22 17.57 10.42
CA TRP A 182 0.18 16.74 9.28
C TRP A 182 -0.74 15.54 9.05
N LEU A 183 -1.48 15.09 10.07
CA LEU A 183 -2.42 13.97 9.95
C LEU A 183 -3.58 14.29 9.01
N LYS A 184 -3.97 15.57 8.90
CA LYS A 184 -5.00 16.01 7.96
C LYS A 184 -4.61 15.83 6.49
N SER A 185 -3.32 15.67 6.20
CA SER A 185 -2.82 15.44 4.85
C SER A 185 -2.56 13.95 4.57
N VAL A 186 -3.17 13.07 5.38
CA VAL A 186 -3.10 11.61 5.23
C VAL A 186 -4.50 11.07 4.97
N LYS A 187 -4.61 10.19 3.98
CA LYS A 187 -5.82 9.40 3.73
C LYS A 187 -5.51 7.92 3.83
N ALA A 188 -6.51 7.16 4.26
CA ALA A 188 -6.41 5.72 4.38
C ALA A 188 -7.70 5.05 3.93
N GLY A 189 -7.58 3.87 3.33
CA GLY A 189 -8.73 3.10 2.91
C GLY A 189 -8.35 1.88 2.08
N ILE A 190 -9.36 1.12 1.71
CA ILE A 190 -9.22 -0.05 0.86
C ILE A 190 -9.99 0.14 -0.44
N HIS A 191 -9.43 -0.31 -1.55
CA HIS A 191 -10.13 -0.26 -2.82
C HIS A 191 -11.36 -1.16 -2.79
N ALA A 192 -12.47 -0.65 -3.30
CA ALA A 192 -13.72 -1.38 -3.43
C ALA A 192 -13.60 -2.61 -4.34
N HIS A 193 -12.69 -2.55 -5.31
CA HIS A 193 -12.26 -3.68 -6.12
C HIS A 193 -10.71 -3.73 -6.12
N PRO A 194 -10.09 -4.58 -5.27
CA PRO A 194 -8.64 -4.65 -5.16
C PRO A 194 -7.97 -5.20 -6.42
N SER A 195 -6.82 -4.63 -6.79
CA SER A 195 -6.02 -5.07 -7.93
C SER A 195 -5.11 -6.28 -7.62
N MET A 196 -4.69 -6.40 -6.36
CA MET A 196 -3.88 -7.51 -5.84
C MET A 196 -4.77 -8.46 -5.03
N THR A 197 -4.42 -9.75 -5.02
CA THR A 197 -5.19 -10.79 -4.34
C THR A 197 -5.22 -10.57 -2.83
N HIS A 198 -4.08 -10.18 -2.25
CA HIS A 198 -3.90 -10.10 -0.81
C HIS A 198 -4.44 -8.80 -0.24
N LEU A 199 -5.17 -8.86 0.87
CA LEU A 199 -5.75 -7.72 1.57
C LEU A 199 -4.67 -6.70 1.90
N HIS A 200 -4.87 -5.46 1.45
CA HIS A 200 -3.97 -4.35 1.70
C HIS A 200 -4.77 -3.08 1.91
N VAL A 201 -4.44 -2.36 2.98
CA VAL A 201 -5.00 -1.03 3.24
C VAL A 201 -3.97 0.00 2.79
N HIS A 202 -4.40 0.91 1.92
CA HIS A 202 -3.59 2.05 1.51
C HIS A 202 -3.56 3.08 2.63
N VAL A 203 -2.37 3.59 2.95
CA VAL A 203 -2.18 4.75 3.83
C VAL A 203 -1.18 5.66 3.15
N MET A 204 -1.65 6.83 2.72
CA MET A 204 -0.87 7.68 1.82
C MET A 204 -1.13 9.17 2.06
N SER A 205 -0.21 10.01 1.62
CA SER A 205 -0.41 11.44 1.58
C SER A 205 -1.49 11.84 0.57
N THR A 206 -2.15 12.98 0.79
CA THR A 206 -3.26 13.44 -0.06
C THR A 206 -2.81 14.10 -1.36
N ASP A 207 -1.52 14.42 -1.53
CA ASP A 207 -1.00 15.20 -2.66
C ASP A 207 -1.30 14.60 -4.03
N ASN A 208 -1.29 13.26 -4.14
CA ASN A 208 -1.37 12.54 -5.41
C ASN A 208 -0.30 12.97 -6.44
N VAL A 209 0.90 13.31 -5.98
CA VAL A 209 2.04 13.67 -6.82
C VAL A 209 3.07 12.54 -6.81
N ASN A 210 3.10 11.77 -7.91
CA ASN A 210 4.14 10.77 -8.16
C ASN A 210 4.17 10.40 -9.65
N ASP A 211 5.32 9.92 -10.13
CA ASP A 211 5.46 9.40 -11.49
C ASP A 211 4.62 8.16 -11.76
N CYS A 212 4.35 7.33 -10.75
CA CYS A 212 3.49 6.15 -10.89
C CYS A 212 1.99 6.50 -10.98
N LEU A 213 1.60 7.75 -10.72
CA LEU A 213 0.25 8.23 -11.07
C LEU A 213 0.19 8.53 -12.58
N LYS A 214 -0.11 7.49 -13.37
CA LYS A 214 -0.08 7.52 -14.85
C LYS A 214 -1.44 7.77 -15.51
N HIS A 215 -2.54 7.43 -14.85
CA HIS A 215 -3.87 7.42 -15.49
C HIS A 215 -4.96 8.05 -14.61
N GLY A 216 -6.03 8.53 -15.24
CA GLY A 216 -7.21 9.05 -14.54
C GLY A 216 -7.80 8.05 -13.56
N LYS A 217 -7.89 6.77 -13.94
CA LYS A 217 -8.35 5.69 -13.05
C LYS A 217 -7.49 5.53 -11.80
N HIS A 218 -6.16 5.75 -11.88
CA HIS A 218 -5.30 5.76 -10.68
C HIS A 218 -5.71 6.89 -9.74
N TYR A 219 -6.00 8.07 -10.27
CA TYR A 219 -6.41 9.20 -9.44
C TYR A 219 -7.79 8.97 -8.81
N GLU A 220 -8.76 8.52 -9.62
CA GLU A 220 -10.13 8.25 -9.19
C GLU A 220 -10.18 7.20 -8.09
N SER A 221 -9.36 6.15 -8.17
CA SER A 221 -9.36 5.06 -7.19
C SER A 221 -9.02 5.54 -5.77
N PHE A 222 -8.32 6.67 -5.60
CA PHE A 222 -7.99 7.26 -4.31
C PHE A 222 -8.75 8.54 -3.97
N ASN A 223 -9.60 9.04 -4.85
CA ASN A 223 -10.28 10.33 -4.70
C ASN A 223 -11.79 10.26 -4.94
N THR A 224 -12.34 9.05 -4.92
CA THR A 224 -13.79 8.76 -5.00
C THR A 224 -14.15 7.75 -3.92
N ASP A 225 -15.43 7.39 -3.83
CA ASP A 225 -15.92 6.32 -2.94
C ASP A 225 -15.36 4.93 -3.26
N PHE A 226 -14.53 4.83 -4.31
CA PHE A 226 -13.75 3.63 -4.59
C PHE A 226 -12.69 3.35 -3.51
N LEU A 227 -12.16 4.39 -2.85
CA LEU A 227 -11.32 4.24 -1.66
C LEU A 227 -12.21 4.23 -0.43
N VAL A 228 -12.54 3.04 0.06
CA VAL A 228 -13.45 2.87 1.20
C VAL A 228 -12.69 3.04 2.52
N PRO A 229 -13.04 4.03 3.37
CA PRO A 229 -12.44 4.19 4.68
C PRO A 229 -12.74 3.00 5.60
N LEU A 230 -11.83 2.65 6.51
CA LEU A 230 -12.02 1.52 7.42
C LEU A 230 -13.18 1.74 8.39
N GLU A 231 -13.51 3.00 8.66
CA GLU A 231 -14.60 3.45 9.50
C GLU A 231 -15.97 3.12 8.90
N ALA A 232 -16.06 2.91 7.59
CA ALA A 232 -17.28 2.51 6.91
C ALA A 232 -17.61 1.00 7.07
N PHE A 233 -16.65 0.19 7.52
CA PHE A 233 -16.85 -1.26 7.66
C PHE A 233 -17.48 -1.64 9.01
N PRO A 234 -18.31 -2.69 9.02
CA PRO A 234 -18.76 -3.48 7.86
C PRO A 234 -19.76 -2.70 6.98
N LEU A 235 -19.64 -2.85 5.65
CA LEU A 235 -20.54 -2.17 4.72
C LEU A 235 -21.93 -2.82 4.74
N ALA A 236 -22.99 -2.03 4.58
CA ALA A 236 -24.33 -2.58 4.36
C ALA A 236 -24.37 -3.43 3.07
N LYS A 237 -25.26 -4.42 3.00
CA LYS A 237 -25.34 -5.34 1.84
C LYS A 237 -25.74 -4.64 0.54
N ASP A 238 -26.51 -3.57 0.65
CA ASP A 238 -27.02 -2.72 -0.43
C ASP A 238 -26.13 -1.48 -0.67
N ASP A 239 -24.98 -1.38 0.01
CA ASP A 239 -24.08 -0.25 -0.16
C ASP A 239 -23.55 -0.17 -1.60
N PRO A 240 -23.64 0.99 -2.26
CA PRO A 240 -23.26 1.12 -3.67
C PRO A 240 -21.78 0.81 -3.92
N ARG A 241 -20.92 0.94 -2.91
CA ARG A 241 -19.48 0.61 -3.00
C ARG A 241 -19.24 -0.89 -3.17
N ARG A 242 -20.23 -1.74 -2.85
CA ARG A 242 -20.17 -3.18 -3.14
C ARG A 242 -20.22 -3.50 -4.64
N HIS A 243 -20.70 -2.57 -5.46
CA HIS A 243 -20.79 -2.71 -6.92
C HIS A 243 -20.31 -1.43 -7.64
N PRO A 244 -18.99 -1.14 -7.60
CA PRO A 244 -18.46 0.16 -8.03
C PRO A 244 -18.71 0.47 -9.52
N LYS A 245 -18.75 -0.56 -10.38
CA LYS A 245 -19.02 -0.41 -11.82
C LYS A 245 -20.44 0.07 -12.11
N THR A 246 -21.43 -0.64 -11.58
CA THR A 246 -22.85 -0.39 -11.87
C THR A 246 -23.36 0.90 -11.24
N ASN A 247 -22.69 1.36 -10.17
CA ASN A 247 -23.06 2.57 -9.45
C ASN A 247 -22.28 3.81 -9.89
N GLY A 248 -21.48 3.72 -10.96
CA GLY A 248 -20.76 4.86 -11.53
C GLY A 248 -19.76 5.49 -10.56
N ILE A 249 -19.14 4.70 -9.67
CA ILE A 249 -18.15 5.23 -8.71
C ILE A 249 -16.84 5.60 -9.42
N ILE A 250 -16.55 4.93 -10.53
CA ILE A 250 -15.43 5.18 -11.42
C ILE A 250 -15.91 5.77 -12.75
N ASP A 251 -14.98 6.30 -13.55
CA ASP A 251 -15.25 7.00 -14.82
C ASP A 251 -16.04 8.31 -14.66
N GLN A 252 -15.79 9.00 -13.55
CA GLN A 252 -16.30 10.32 -13.19
C GLN A 252 -15.42 11.44 -13.79
N ASP A 253 -15.85 12.68 -13.61
CA ASP A 253 -14.99 13.84 -13.89
C ASP A 253 -13.81 13.91 -12.92
N LEU A 254 -12.63 14.23 -13.42
CA LEU A 254 -11.42 14.39 -12.63
C LEU A 254 -11.47 15.72 -11.87
N MET A 255 -11.79 15.67 -10.58
CA MET A 255 -11.88 16.83 -9.70
C MET A 255 -10.64 16.92 -8.79
N CYS A 256 -10.06 18.11 -8.64
CA CYS A 256 -8.97 18.33 -7.69
C CYS A 256 -9.44 18.10 -6.25
N TRP A 257 -8.72 17.27 -5.50
CA TRP A 257 -9.01 16.95 -4.11
C TRP A 257 -8.93 18.17 -3.18
N ARG A 258 -8.15 19.18 -3.56
CA ARG A 258 -7.85 20.36 -2.74
C ARG A 258 -8.78 21.52 -3.01
N CYS A 259 -8.86 21.97 -4.27
CA CYS A 259 -9.65 23.17 -4.64
C CYS A 259 -11.01 22.86 -5.30
N GLY A 260 -11.31 21.59 -5.58
CA GLY A 260 -12.57 21.17 -6.21
C GLY A 260 -12.70 21.51 -7.70
N LYS A 261 -11.67 22.06 -8.34
CA LYS A 261 -11.67 22.38 -9.77
C LYS A 261 -11.86 21.11 -10.61
N ASN A 262 -12.78 21.18 -11.58
CA ASN A 262 -13.10 20.09 -12.49
C ASN A 262 -12.24 20.14 -13.77
N PHE A 263 -11.64 19.01 -14.14
CA PHE A 263 -10.79 18.83 -15.32
C PHE A 263 -11.40 17.91 -16.40
N GLY A 264 -12.64 17.46 -16.23
CA GLY A 264 -13.28 16.46 -17.09
C GLY A 264 -12.45 15.18 -17.10
N ARG A 265 -12.20 14.61 -18.29
CA ARG A 265 -11.27 13.46 -18.44
C ARG A 265 -9.83 13.87 -18.82
N LYS A 266 -9.43 15.14 -18.62
CA LYS A 266 -8.11 15.65 -19.04
C LYS A 266 -7.03 15.42 -17.98
N PHE A 267 -6.60 14.16 -17.83
CA PHE A 267 -5.64 13.75 -16.80
C PHE A 267 -4.33 14.55 -16.80
N ALA A 268 -3.73 14.82 -17.97
CA ALA A 268 -2.49 15.60 -18.03
C ALA A 268 -2.62 17.01 -17.45
N LYS A 269 -3.80 17.64 -17.58
CA LYS A 269 -4.07 18.96 -16.98
C LYS A 269 -4.28 18.87 -15.47
N LEU A 270 -4.94 17.80 -15.00
CA LEU A 270 -5.06 17.54 -13.57
C LEU A 270 -3.66 17.32 -12.97
N LYS A 271 -2.83 16.47 -13.58
CA LYS A 271 -1.49 16.16 -13.05
C LYS A 271 -0.64 17.42 -12.87
N ALA A 272 -0.56 18.27 -13.90
CA ALA A 272 0.14 19.55 -13.80
C ALA A 272 -0.42 20.46 -12.69
N HIS A 273 -1.74 20.45 -12.49
CA HIS A 273 -2.36 21.22 -11.41
C HIS A 273 -2.07 20.64 -10.02
N LEU A 274 -1.98 19.31 -9.87
CA LEU A 274 -1.60 18.68 -8.61
C LEU A 274 -0.17 19.05 -8.20
N ASP A 275 0.75 19.19 -9.17
CA ASP A 275 2.10 19.68 -8.91
C ASP A 275 2.07 21.11 -8.34
N ASP A 276 1.28 22.01 -8.94
CA ASP A 276 1.10 23.39 -8.43
C ASP A 276 0.49 23.41 -7.02
N GLU A 277 -0.55 22.59 -6.79
CA GLU A 277 -1.21 22.47 -5.48
C GLU A 277 -0.25 21.92 -4.42
N PHE A 278 0.65 21.01 -4.79
CA PHE A 278 1.64 20.45 -3.90
C PHE A 278 2.73 21.47 -3.53
N GLU A 279 3.22 22.26 -4.50
CA GLU A 279 4.15 23.35 -4.22
C GLU A 279 3.54 24.38 -3.26
N ALA A 280 2.28 24.76 -3.48
CA ALA A 280 1.56 25.65 -2.57
C ALA A 280 1.40 25.03 -1.17
N TRP A 281 0.93 23.77 -1.12
CA TRP A 281 0.71 23.03 0.13
C TRP A 281 1.98 22.88 0.96
N LYS A 282 3.17 22.75 0.35
CA LYS A 282 4.46 22.66 1.08
C LYS A 282 4.81 23.94 1.84
N GLN A 283 4.37 25.11 1.35
CA GLN A 283 4.67 26.40 1.95
C GLN A 283 3.67 26.84 3.03
N GLU A 284 2.51 26.20 3.09
CA GLU A 284 1.47 26.45 4.10
C GLU A 284 1.88 26.06 5.52
#